data_AF-A0A3N2AV81-F1
#
_entry.id   AF-A0A3N2AV81-F1
#
_cell.length_a   1.000
_cell.length_b   1.000
_cell.length_c   1.000
_cell.angle_alpha   90.00
_cell.angle_beta   90.00
_cell.angle_gamma   90.00
#
_symmetry.space_group_name_H-M   'P 1'
#
loop_
_entity.id
_entity.type
_entity.pdbx_description
1 polymer ?
#
loop_
_entity_poly.entity_id
_entity_poly.type
_entity_poly.pdbx_seq_one_letter_code
_entity_poly.pdbx_strand_id
1 'polypeptide(L)'
;MVEQQAPWLQVVKMLVAIVVSWVASSLLLGTELPIFAAIAALLVVAPSVHQSIGKGLERSAGVLGGVVLAWLASLTLPTGPLVVLAVTLVAVLVARLLRLAPMAANQLPISAMILLALGAGAGPLFGFERVVETLIGAACALLINLVVVPPVQHEPAERAMRETAYAVADAYDRVAAALASHDAVDGERLLADARALRAHVQRTRAAMDALEESTRLNLRARALRERIARDERLLLTLTVLVNRVIGMSRTVADRFDASVADDPIVHRVGTEARRIAHGVRMLVDRHALEDGRTTTMPALDGPALTTPIAVPQPHPTHWVLIGALLEDVRQARESLEADGAGE
;
A
#
# COMPACT_ATOMS: atom_id res chain seq x y z
N MET A 1 14.20 -14.38 0.04
CA MET A 1 14.44 -12.97 -0.33
C MET A 1 14.10 -12.84 -1.79
N VAL A 2 12.92 -12.31 -2.11
CA VAL A 2 12.53 -12.07 -3.51
C VAL A 2 13.27 -10.81 -3.93
N GLU A 3 14.30 -11.01 -4.75
CA GLU A 3 15.09 -9.96 -5.37
C GLU A 3 14.13 -9.14 -6.22
N GLN A 4 13.71 -7.97 -5.70
CA GLN A 4 12.95 -6.99 -6.45
C GLN A 4 13.87 -6.47 -7.54
N GLN A 5 13.94 -7.18 -8.67
CA GLN A 5 14.46 -6.63 -9.89
C GLN A 5 13.63 -5.38 -10.15
N ALA A 6 14.25 -4.20 -10.01
CA ALA A 6 13.62 -2.98 -10.44
C ALA A 6 13.17 -3.23 -11.89
N PRO A 7 11.87 -3.12 -12.20
CA PRO A 7 11.36 -3.49 -13.52
C PRO A 7 12.25 -2.80 -14.56
N TRP A 8 12.73 -3.49 -15.59
CA TRP A 8 13.68 -2.94 -16.58
C TRP A 8 13.28 -1.54 -17.09
N LEU A 9 11.98 -1.28 -17.14
CA LEU A 9 11.40 0.04 -17.39
C LEU A 9 11.94 1.14 -16.45
N GLN A 10 12.04 0.89 -15.15
CA GLN A 10 12.60 1.82 -14.16
C GLN A 10 14.06 2.17 -14.47
N VAL A 11 14.85 1.17 -14.87
CA VAL A 11 16.25 1.38 -15.28
C VAL A 11 16.30 2.25 -16.53
N VAL A 12 15.48 1.95 -17.53
CA VAL A 12 15.38 2.76 -18.76
C VAL A 12 14.95 4.20 -18.46
N LYS A 13 13.95 4.41 -17.58
CA LYS A 13 13.55 5.76 -17.15
C LYS A 13 14.70 6.54 -16.53
N MET A 14 15.45 5.91 -15.64
CA MET A 14 16.61 6.54 -15.00
C MET A 14 17.65 6.93 -16.04
N LEU A 15 18.02 6.01 -16.94
CA LEU A 15 18.99 6.27 -18.00
C LEU A 15 18.55 7.42 -18.92
N VAL A 16 17.29 7.40 -19.37
CA VAL A 16 16.72 8.45 -20.21
C VAL A 16 16.71 9.79 -19.47
N ALA A 17 16.27 9.83 -18.20
CA ALA A 17 16.25 11.06 -17.42
C ALA A 17 17.64 11.65 -17.22
N ILE A 18 18.65 10.81 -16.97
CA ILE A 18 20.05 11.23 -16.85
C ILE A 18 20.52 11.86 -18.15
N VAL A 19 20.38 11.16 -19.29
CA VAL A 19 20.81 11.67 -20.60
C VAL A 19 20.09 12.97 -20.96
N VAL A 20 18.76 13.02 -20.78
CA VAL A 20 17.96 14.22 -21.08
C VAL A 20 18.37 15.38 -20.18
N SER A 21 18.56 15.14 -18.89
CA SER A 21 19.01 16.20 -17.96
C SER A 21 20.40 16.72 -18.29
N TRP A 22 21.31 15.84 -18.70
CA TRP A 22 22.66 16.21 -19.11
C TRP A 22 22.62 17.13 -20.32
N VAL A 23 21.94 16.69 -21.39
CA VAL A 23 21.83 17.45 -22.65
C VAL A 23 21.08 18.76 -22.43
N ALA A 24 19.98 18.74 -21.68
CA ALA A 24 19.21 19.95 -21.38
C ALA A 24 20.06 20.97 -20.60
N SER A 25 20.77 20.51 -19.57
CA SER A 25 21.63 21.37 -18.76
C SER A 25 22.81 21.92 -19.54
N SER A 26 23.49 21.10 -20.35
CA SER A 26 24.61 21.56 -21.18
C SER A 26 24.18 22.62 -22.20
N LEU A 27 22.99 22.46 -22.80
CA LEU A 27 22.47 23.42 -23.78
C LEU A 27 21.99 24.73 -23.14
N LEU A 28 21.39 24.66 -21.95
CA LEU A 28 20.82 25.83 -21.27
C LEU A 28 21.88 26.66 -20.54
N LEU A 29 22.88 26.01 -19.95
CA LEU A 29 23.91 26.67 -19.13
C LEU A 29 25.25 26.82 -19.85
N GLY A 30 25.44 26.15 -20.99
CA GLY A 30 26.73 26.13 -21.70
C GLY A 30 27.83 25.43 -20.90
N THR A 31 27.49 24.64 -19.88
CA THR A 31 28.47 23.92 -19.05
C THR A 31 28.94 22.65 -19.75
N GLU A 32 30.25 22.40 -19.76
CA GLU A 32 30.84 21.22 -20.41
C GLU A 32 30.53 19.92 -19.64
N LEU A 33 30.34 20.01 -18.32
CA LEU A 33 30.17 18.87 -17.41
C LEU A 33 29.00 19.09 -16.41
N PRO A 34 27.73 18.98 -16.83
CA PRO A 34 26.55 19.18 -15.98
C PRO A 34 26.26 17.99 -15.06
N ILE A 35 27.22 17.67 -14.19
CA ILE A 35 27.19 16.48 -13.33
C ILE A 35 26.06 16.57 -12.31
N PHE A 36 25.70 17.75 -11.81
CA PHE A 36 24.67 17.87 -10.78
C PHE A 36 23.27 17.64 -11.35
N ALA A 37 23.04 18.00 -12.61
CA ALA A 37 21.79 17.69 -13.30
C ALA A 37 21.59 16.17 -13.44
N ALA A 38 22.64 15.45 -13.87
CA ALA A 38 22.60 14.01 -13.98
C ALA A 38 22.41 13.29 -12.63
N ILE A 39 23.12 13.72 -11.58
CA ILE A 39 22.95 13.18 -10.22
C ILE A 39 21.52 13.47 -9.72
N ALA A 40 21.01 14.68 -9.92
CA ALA A 40 19.65 15.02 -9.52
C ALA A 40 18.62 14.15 -10.25
N ALA A 41 18.76 13.96 -11.56
CA ALA A 41 17.87 13.09 -12.32
C ALA A 41 17.90 11.64 -11.81
N LEU A 42 19.09 11.09 -11.59
CA LEU A 42 19.29 9.74 -11.04
C LEU A 42 18.58 9.56 -9.69
N LEU A 43 18.70 10.53 -8.78
CA LEU A 43 18.15 10.43 -7.43
C LEU A 43 16.64 10.69 -7.36
N VAL A 44 16.10 11.49 -8.28
CA VAL A 44 14.70 11.94 -8.28
C VAL A 44 13.77 10.97 -9.01
N VAL A 45 14.26 10.23 -10.00
CA VAL A 45 13.45 9.20 -10.67
C VAL A 45 13.04 8.12 -9.65
N ALA A 46 11.72 7.91 -9.53
CA ALA A 46 11.11 6.99 -8.58
C ALA A 46 10.02 6.14 -9.27
N PRO A 47 9.51 5.07 -8.64
CA PRO A 47 8.46 4.24 -9.23
C PRO A 47 7.15 4.99 -9.53
N SER A 48 6.80 5.99 -8.70
CA SER A 48 5.61 6.82 -8.91
C SER A 48 5.97 8.30 -9.10
N VAL A 49 5.12 9.04 -9.82
CA VAL A 49 5.28 10.49 -10.03
C VAL A 49 5.24 11.24 -8.70
N HIS A 50 4.37 10.84 -7.77
CA HIS A 50 4.26 11.48 -6.46
C HIS A 50 5.56 11.35 -5.65
N GLN A 51 6.15 10.14 -5.64
CA GLN A 51 7.44 9.92 -5.00
C GLN A 51 8.56 10.71 -5.68
N SER A 52 8.55 10.82 -7.02
CA SER A 52 9.50 11.69 -7.72
C SER A 52 9.33 13.17 -7.36
N ILE A 53 8.11 13.66 -7.17
CA ILE A 53 7.88 15.05 -6.72
C ILE A 53 8.45 15.26 -5.33
N GLY A 54 8.13 14.37 -4.38
CA GLY A 54 8.68 14.42 -3.02
C GLY A 54 10.21 14.44 -3.04
N LYS A 55 10.83 13.47 -3.71
CA LYS A 55 12.29 13.41 -3.88
C LYS A 55 12.87 14.65 -4.56
N GLY A 56 12.21 15.18 -5.60
CA GLY A 56 12.62 16.40 -6.29
C GLY A 56 12.66 17.61 -5.37
N LEU A 57 11.61 17.78 -4.56
CA LEU A 57 11.52 18.85 -3.56
C LEU A 57 12.58 18.67 -2.46
N GLU A 58 12.72 17.46 -1.92
CA GLU A 58 13.73 17.17 -0.90
C GLU A 58 15.15 17.45 -1.39
N ARG A 59 15.48 16.98 -2.61
CA ARG A 59 16.78 17.23 -3.25
C ARG A 59 17.04 18.71 -3.38
N SER A 60 16.08 19.44 -3.96
CA SER A 60 16.22 20.86 -4.28
C SER A 60 16.34 21.70 -3.00
N ALA A 61 15.52 21.42 -1.98
CA ALA A 61 15.59 22.07 -0.68
C ALA A 61 16.93 21.81 0.02
N GLY A 62 17.43 20.58 0.00
CA GLY A 62 18.74 20.24 0.55
C GLY A 62 19.88 20.96 -0.17
N VAL A 63 19.89 20.97 -1.51
CA VAL A 63 20.93 21.68 -2.28
C VAL A 63 20.89 23.18 -2.03
N LEU A 64 19.71 23.79 -2.13
CA LEU A 64 19.54 25.22 -1.90
C LEU A 64 19.97 25.61 -0.48
N GLY A 65 19.52 24.86 0.54
CA GLY A 65 19.89 25.10 1.93
C GLY A 65 21.39 24.99 2.17
N GLY A 66 22.04 23.99 1.57
CA GLY A 66 23.49 23.81 1.67
C GLY A 66 24.27 24.93 0.98
N VAL A 67 23.83 25.35 -0.21
CA VAL A 67 24.43 26.47 -0.96
C VAL A 67 24.30 27.79 -0.19
N VAL A 68 23.10 28.09 0.34
CA VAL A 68 22.87 29.29 1.15
C VAL A 68 23.73 29.28 2.42
N LEU A 69 23.81 28.15 3.12
CA LEU A 69 24.62 28.03 4.34
C LEU A 69 26.11 28.23 4.05
N ALA A 70 26.64 27.61 3.01
CA ALA A 70 28.03 27.77 2.60
C ALA A 70 28.32 29.19 2.09
N TRP A 71 27.40 29.81 1.36
CA TRP A 71 27.54 31.21 0.95
C TRP A 71 27.61 32.14 2.16
N LEU A 72 26.70 32.02 3.14
CA LEU A 72 26.74 32.80 4.38
C LEU A 72 28.04 32.59 5.18
N ALA A 73 28.53 31.35 5.25
CA ALA A 73 29.82 31.06 5.87
C ALA A 73 30.98 31.72 5.12
N SER A 74 30.95 31.73 3.79
CA SER A 74 32.01 32.34 2.97
C SER A 74 32.13 33.86 3.15
N LEU A 75 31.04 34.53 3.55
CA LEU A 75 31.02 35.97 3.82
C LEU A 75 31.62 36.34 5.19
N THR A 76 31.65 35.39 6.13
CA THR A 76 31.93 35.65 7.56
C THR A 76 33.16 34.94 8.07
N LEU A 77 33.54 33.82 7.45
CA LEU A 77 34.61 32.95 7.89
C LEU A 77 35.74 32.88 6.85
N PRO A 78 37.00 32.72 7.28
CA PRO A 78 38.11 32.52 6.37
C PRO A 78 38.00 31.18 5.65
N THR A 79 38.60 31.07 4.48
CA THR A 79 38.70 29.81 3.74
C THR A 79 39.65 28.85 4.47
N GLY A 80 39.23 27.60 4.70
CA GLY A 80 40.12 26.59 5.28
C GLY A 80 39.40 25.27 5.62
N PRO A 81 40.17 24.17 5.77
CA PRO A 81 39.60 22.83 5.98
C PRO A 81 38.78 22.72 7.26
N LEU A 82 39.19 23.40 8.33
CA LEU A 82 38.45 23.45 9.59
C LEU A 82 37.10 24.16 9.46
N VAL A 83 37.02 25.19 8.60
CA VAL A 83 35.75 25.90 8.33
C VAL A 83 34.80 25.01 7.53
N VAL A 84 35.30 24.28 6.53
CA VAL A 84 34.49 23.28 5.81
C VAL A 84 33.93 22.24 6.77
N LEU A 85 34.76 21.70 7.66
CA LEU A 85 34.32 20.73 8.67
C LEU A 85 33.27 21.33 9.61
N ALA A 86 33.53 22.51 10.18
CA ALA A 86 32.62 23.17 11.10
C ALA A 86 31.26 23.46 10.45
N VAL A 87 31.24 24.02 9.24
CA VAL A 87 29.99 24.31 8.52
C VAL A 87 29.25 23.02 8.15
N THR A 88 29.95 21.95 7.81
CA THR A 88 29.33 20.65 7.54
C THR A 88 28.68 20.06 8.80
N LEU A 89 29.31 20.18 9.96
CA LEU A 89 28.72 19.76 11.24
C LEU A 89 27.49 20.61 11.59
N VAL A 90 27.57 21.93 11.40
CA VAL A 90 26.43 22.84 11.57
C VAL A 90 25.29 22.46 10.62
N ALA A 91 25.58 22.16 9.36
CA ALA A 91 24.60 21.72 8.38
C ALA A 91 23.84 20.46 8.82
N VAL A 92 24.54 19.46 9.38
CA VAL A 92 23.93 18.25 9.94
C VAL A 92 23.01 18.59 11.12
N LEU A 93 23.48 19.45 12.04
CA LEU A 93 22.69 19.89 13.19
C LEU A 93 21.44 20.66 12.76
N VAL A 94 21.57 21.58 11.80
CA VAL A 94 20.46 22.36 11.22
C VAL A 94 19.45 21.43 10.55
N ALA A 95 19.90 20.47 9.74
CA ALA A 95 19.03 19.49 9.11
C ALA A 95 18.22 18.69 10.14
N ARG A 96 18.87 18.29 11.24
CA ARG A 96 18.22 17.57 12.33
C ARG A 96 17.21 18.45 13.09
N LEU A 97 17.59 19.69 13.40
CA LEU A 97 16.78 20.65 14.14
C LEU A 97 15.51 21.03 13.37
N LEU A 98 15.64 21.27 12.06
CA LEU A 98 14.54 21.57 11.16
C LEU A 98 13.72 20.33 10.78
N ARG A 99 14.11 19.13 11.26
CA ARG A 99 13.47 17.84 10.95
C ARG A 99 13.30 17.64 9.43
N LEU A 100 14.34 17.97 8.67
CA LEU A 100 14.31 17.81 7.22
C LEU A 100 14.06 16.35 6.83
N ALA A 101 13.35 16.16 5.73
CA ALA A 101 13.15 14.83 5.16
C ALA A 101 14.51 14.17 4.82
N PRO A 102 14.59 12.82 4.81
CA PRO A 102 15.87 12.11 4.77
C PRO A 102 16.79 12.53 3.63
N MET A 103 16.25 12.76 2.42
CA MET A 103 17.08 13.13 1.28
C MET A 103 17.57 14.58 1.38
N ALA A 104 16.72 15.50 1.84
CA ALA A 104 17.11 16.89 2.10
C ALA A 104 18.18 16.99 3.21
N ALA A 105 18.00 16.22 4.29
CA ALA A 105 18.90 16.18 5.44
C ALA A 105 20.30 15.73 5.08
N ASN A 106 20.43 14.78 4.12
CA ASN A 106 21.73 14.35 3.62
C ASN A 106 22.33 15.35 2.63
N GLN A 107 21.51 15.99 1.79
CA GLN A 107 22.01 16.84 0.71
C GLN A 107 22.43 18.24 1.16
N LEU A 108 21.90 18.73 2.27
CA LEU A 108 22.29 20.01 2.88
C LEU A 108 23.78 20.05 3.26
N PRO A 109 24.31 19.14 4.11
CA PRO A 109 25.73 19.11 4.44
C PRO A 109 26.62 18.79 3.23
N ILE A 110 26.22 17.86 2.36
CA ILE A 110 26.99 17.53 1.15
C ILE A 110 27.14 18.75 0.23
N SER A 111 26.07 19.53 0.06
CA SER A 111 26.10 20.71 -0.82
C SER A 111 26.89 21.86 -0.22
N ALA A 112 26.77 22.08 1.09
CA ALA A 112 27.59 23.07 1.79
C ALA A 112 29.08 22.72 1.71
N MET A 113 29.42 21.45 1.96
CA MET A 113 30.79 20.94 1.90
C MET A 113 31.39 21.09 0.50
N ILE A 114 30.68 20.67 -0.54
CA ILE A 114 31.15 20.78 -1.94
C ILE A 114 31.37 22.24 -2.32
N LEU A 115 30.43 23.14 -1.97
CA LEU A 115 30.57 24.56 -2.31
C LEU A 115 31.77 25.20 -1.62
N LEU A 116 32.02 24.93 -0.33
CA LEU A 116 33.18 25.49 0.35
C LEU A 116 34.50 24.85 -0.08
N ALA A 117 34.50 23.56 -0.41
CA ALA A 117 35.73 22.85 -0.80
C ALA A 117 36.16 23.16 -2.24
N LEU A 118 35.21 23.31 -3.16
CA LEU A 118 35.48 23.46 -4.60
C LEU A 118 35.14 24.85 -5.15
N GLY A 119 34.25 25.60 -4.48
CA GLY A 119 33.76 26.90 -4.97
C GLY A 119 34.85 27.97 -5.10
N ALA A 120 35.90 27.92 -4.28
CA ALA A 120 37.02 28.85 -4.38
C ALA A 120 37.78 28.74 -5.72
N GLY A 121 37.79 27.55 -6.35
CA GLY A 121 38.43 27.31 -7.65
C GLY A 121 37.47 27.29 -8.85
N ALA A 122 36.17 27.11 -8.61
CA ALA A 122 35.15 26.94 -9.66
C ALA A 122 34.45 28.25 -10.08
N GLY A 123 34.73 29.37 -9.39
CA GLY A 123 34.22 30.69 -9.75
C GLY A 123 33.00 31.14 -8.92
N PRO A 124 32.65 32.43 -8.99
CA PRO A 124 31.67 33.05 -8.10
C PRO A 124 30.23 32.55 -8.30
N LEU A 125 29.92 31.98 -9.47
CA LEU A 125 28.58 31.49 -9.81
C LEU A 125 28.40 29.99 -9.55
N PHE A 126 29.43 29.27 -9.10
CA PHE A 126 29.39 27.81 -8.93
C PHE A 126 28.23 27.34 -8.03
N GLY A 127 27.95 28.07 -6.94
CA GLY A 127 26.81 27.76 -6.07
C GLY A 127 25.46 27.91 -6.78
N PHE A 128 25.32 28.93 -7.62
CA PHE A 128 24.12 29.17 -8.41
C PHE A 128 23.94 28.11 -9.49
N GLU A 129 25.01 27.80 -10.25
CA GLU A 129 25.01 26.73 -11.26
C GLU A 129 24.57 25.40 -10.66
N ARG A 130 25.10 25.02 -9.49
CA ARG A 130 24.70 23.80 -8.79
C ARG A 130 23.20 23.75 -8.48
N VAL A 131 22.60 24.87 -8.06
CA VAL A 131 21.16 24.95 -7.80
C VAL A 131 20.39 24.78 -9.11
N VAL A 132 20.76 25.51 -10.16
CA VAL A 132 20.06 25.46 -11.45
C VAL A 132 20.17 24.08 -12.09
N GLU A 133 21.36 23.48 -12.13
CA GLU A 133 21.57 22.11 -12.60
C GLU A 133 20.70 21.11 -11.84
N THR A 134 20.65 21.21 -10.52
CA THR A 134 19.81 20.33 -9.68
C THR A 134 18.33 20.46 -10.04
N LEU A 135 17.86 21.69 -10.25
CA LEU A 135 16.47 21.95 -10.64
C LEU A 135 16.16 21.40 -12.04
N ILE A 136 17.08 21.55 -13.01
CA ILE A 136 16.94 20.97 -14.35
C ILE A 136 16.86 19.45 -14.25
N GLY A 137 17.76 18.81 -13.50
CA GLY A 137 17.76 17.36 -13.31
C GLY A 137 16.47 16.85 -12.66
N ALA A 138 15.98 17.53 -11.63
CA ALA A 138 14.72 17.20 -10.98
C ALA A 138 13.53 17.38 -11.94
N ALA A 139 13.49 18.46 -12.72
CA ALA A 139 12.45 18.70 -13.71
C ALA A 139 12.44 17.64 -14.82
N CYS A 140 13.60 17.28 -15.37
CA CYS A 140 13.74 16.22 -16.37
C CYS A 140 13.29 14.86 -15.80
N ALA A 141 13.69 14.51 -14.58
CA ALA A 141 13.22 13.29 -13.93
C ALA A 141 11.70 13.23 -13.80
N LEU A 142 11.08 14.35 -13.40
CA LEU A 142 9.63 14.47 -13.29
C LEU A 142 8.94 14.33 -14.65
N LEU A 143 9.44 15.00 -15.68
CA LEU A 143 8.91 14.93 -17.04
C LEU A 143 9.00 13.51 -17.60
N ILE A 144 10.15 12.85 -17.45
CA ILE A 144 10.33 11.47 -17.91
C ILE A 144 9.43 10.51 -17.12
N ASN A 145 9.28 10.68 -15.81
CA ASN A 145 8.40 9.81 -15.03
C ASN A 145 6.92 10.03 -15.33
N LEU A 146 6.55 11.25 -15.79
CA LEU A 146 5.21 11.58 -16.26
C LEU A 146 4.92 10.98 -17.65
N VAL A 147 5.88 11.06 -18.59
CA VAL A 147 5.72 10.60 -19.97
C VAL A 147 5.84 9.07 -20.06
N VAL A 148 6.84 8.50 -19.41
CA VAL A 148 7.07 7.05 -19.35
C VAL A 148 6.23 6.51 -18.19
N VAL A 149 4.92 6.45 -18.40
CA VAL A 149 3.97 5.95 -17.38
C VAL A 149 4.27 4.48 -17.10
N PRO A 150 4.56 4.08 -15.85
CA PRO A 150 4.66 2.66 -15.53
C PRO A 150 3.29 1.99 -15.67
N PRO A 151 3.22 0.73 -16.14
CA PRO A 151 1.98 -0.02 -16.09
C PRO A 151 1.50 -0.06 -14.64
N VAL A 152 0.22 0.24 -14.41
CA VAL A 152 -0.36 0.17 -13.07
C VAL A 152 -0.30 -1.29 -12.63
N GLN A 153 0.56 -1.62 -11.68
CA GLN A 153 0.70 -2.97 -11.15
C GLN A 153 -0.45 -3.24 -10.18
N HIS A 154 -1.61 -3.59 -10.72
CA HIS A 154 -2.82 -3.92 -9.97
C HIS A 154 -2.83 -5.38 -9.50
N GLU A 155 -2.05 -6.25 -10.14
CA GLU A 155 -1.96 -7.68 -9.80
C GLU A 155 -1.68 -7.97 -8.32
N PRO A 156 -0.76 -7.26 -7.62
CA PRO A 156 -0.49 -7.56 -6.21
C PRO A 156 -1.69 -7.28 -5.30
N ALA A 157 -2.40 -6.17 -5.53
CA ALA A 157 -3.59 -5.79 -4.77
C ALA A 157 -4.73 -6.77 -5.04
N GLU A 158 -4.93 -7.11 -6.31
CA GLU A 158 -5.93 -8.09 -6.75
C GLU A 158 -5.67 -9.48 -6.15
N ARG A 159 -4.41 -9.95 -6.19
CA ARG A 159 -4.01 -11.24 -5.62
C ARG A 159 -4.25 -11.26 -4.12
N ALA A 160 -3.82 -10.22 -3.41
CA ALA A 160 -4.04 -10.10 -1.96
C ALA A 160 -5.53 -10.08 -1.60
N MET A 161 -6.35 -9.39 -2.39
CA MET A 161 -7.81 -9.36 -2.24
C MET A 161 -8.40 -10.77 -2.37
N ARG A 162 -8.06 -11.49 -3.45
CA ARG A 162 -8.51 -12.88 -3.68
C ARG A 162 -8.07 -13.81 -2.56
N GLU A 163 -6.80 -13.78 -2.18
CA GLU A 163 -6.29 -14.60 -1.07
C GLU A 163 -7.04 -14.32 0.24
N THR A 164 -7.39 -13.06 0.50
CA THR A 164 -8.16 -12.68 1.70
C THR A 164 -9.59 -13.19 1.63
N ALA A 165 -10.26 -13.02 0.49
CA ALA A 165 -11.63 -13.49 0.29
C ALA A 165 -11.75 -15.02 0.45
N TYR A 166 -10.84 -15.79 -0.16
CA TYR A 166 -10.81 -17.24 0.00
C TYR A 166 -10.48 -17.66 1.45
N ALA A 167 -9.53 -17.00 2.10
CA ALA A 167 -9.21 -17.30 3.50
C ALA A 167 -10.41 -17.03 4.45
N VAL A 168 -11.18 -15.96 4.19
CA VAL A 168 -12.43 -15.68 4.91
C VAL A 168 -13.46 -16.78 4.64
N ALA A 169 -13.69 -17.14 3.38
CA ALA A 169 -14.63 -18.21 3.02
C ALA A 169 -14.28 -19.55 3.68
N ASP A 170 -13.00 -19.93 3.66
CA ASP A 170 -12.51 -21.16 4.30
C ASP A 170 -12.68 -21.14 5.83
N ALA A 171 -12.64 -19.96 6.46
CA ALA A 171 -12.91 -19.83 7.89
C ALA A 171 -14.39 -20.03 8.22
N TYR A 172 -15.31 -19.51 7.39
CA TYR A 172 -16.74 -19.79 7.52
C TYR A 172 -17.06 -21.27 7.30
N ASP A 173 -16.42 -21.93 6.32
CA ASP A 173 -16.59 -23.37 6.10
C ASP A 173 -16.08 -24.19 7.30
N ARG A 174 -14.97 -23.78 7.92
CA ARG A 174 -14.48 -24.40 9.16
C ARG A 174 -15.44 -24.23 10.34
N VAL A 175 -16.03 -23.04 10.51
CA VAL A 175 -17.07 -22.83 11.53
C VAL A 175 -18.30 -23.70 11.24
N ALA A 176 -18.74 -23.78 9.98
CA ALA A 176 -19.86 -24.63 9.59
C ALA A 176 -19.58 -26.13 9.84
N ALA A 177 -18.35 -26.58 9.62
CA ALA A 177 -17.92 -27.94 9.91
C ALA A 177 -17.89 -28.21 11.42
N ALA A 178 -17.36 -27.28 12.21
CA ALA A 178 -17.36 -27.35 13.67
C ALA A 178 -18.78 -27.47 14.25
N LEU A 179 -19.71 -26.64 13.77
CA LEU A 179 -21.11 -26.66 14.22
C LEU A 179 -21.86 -27.96 13.86
N ALA A 180 -21.39 -28.68 12.85
CA ALA A 180 -21.98 -29.96 12.42
C ALA A 180 -21.29 -31.18 13.05
N SER A 181 -20.27 -30.99 13.88
CA SER A 181 -19.49 -32.07 14.49
C SER A 181 -20.22 -32.65 15.70
N HIS A 182 -20.40 -33.96 15.71
CA HIS A 182 -20.85 -34.73 16.89
C HIS A 182 -19.70 -35.07 17.85
N ASP A 183 -18.45 -34.79 17.45
CA ASP A 183 -17.25 -34.98 18.26
C ASP A 183 -16.73 -33.67 18.85
N ALA A 184 -15.82 -33.79 19.83
CA ALA A 184 -15.13 -32.64 20.41
C ALA A 184 -14.36 -31.84 19.34
N VAL A 185 -14.61 -30.54 19.28
CA VAL A 185 -13.95 -29.61 18.35
C VAL A 185 -12.81 -28.89 19.05
N ASP A 186 -11.67 -28.76 18.38
CA ASP A 186 -10.57 -27.89 18.81
C ASP A 186 -10.93 -26.41 18.54
N GLY A 187 -11.75 -25.85 19.44
CA GLY A 187 -12.23 -24.48 19.33
C GLY A 187 -11.11 -23.43 19.50
N GLU A 188 -10.08 -23.73 20.30
CA GLU A 188 -8.93 -22.83 20.45
C GLU A 188 -8.16 -22.67 19.14
N ARG A 189 -7.92 -23.78 18.42
CA ARG A 189 -7.31 -23.74 17.09
C ARG A 189 -8.19 -23.04 16.07
N LEU A 190 -9.50 -23.32 16.07
CA LEU A 190 -10.46 -22.63 15.19
C LEU A 190 -10.42 -21.10 15.40
N LEU A 191 -10.32 -20.66 16.64
CA LEU A 191 -10.20 -19.23 16.99
C LEU A 191 -8.83 -18.64 16.63
N ALA A 192 -7.75 -19.40 16.82
CA ALA A 192 -6.41 -18.99 16.41
C ALA A 192 -6.33 -18.77 14.88
N ASP A 193 -6.85 -19.71 14.10
CA ASP A 193 -6.91 -19.63 12.64
C ASP A 193 -7.75 -18.43 12.18
N ALA A 194 -8.92 -18.19 12.80
CA ALA A 194 -9.75 -17.03 12.49
C ALA A 194 -9.05 -15.70 12.82
N ARG A 195 -8.30 -15.62 13.94
CA ARG A 195 -7.54 -14.42 14.31
C ARG A 195 -6.41 -14.11 13.33
N ALA A 196 -5.82 -15.13 12.70
CA ALA A 196 -4.77 -14.95 11.71
C ALA A 196 -5.26 -14.19 10.45
N LEU A 197 -6.57 -14.22 10.15
CA LEU A 197 -7.16 -13.47 9.04
C LEU A 197 -6.93 -11.95 9.12
N ARG A 198 -6.72 -11.39 10.33
CA ARG A 198 -6.37 -9.97 10.48
C ARG A 198 -5.10 -9.61 9.71
N ALA A 199 -4.12 -10.51 9.65
CA ALA A 199 -2.91 -10.28 8.89
C ALA A 199 -3.15 -10.29 7.36
N HIS A 200 -4.15 -11.04 6.87
CA HIS A 200 -4.56 -11.00 5.47
C HIS A 200 -5.15 -9.62 5.12
N VAL A 201 -6.09 -9.12 5.93
CA VAL A 201 -6.69 -7.79 5.75
C VAL A 201 -5.63 -6.67 5.75
N GLN A 202 -4.66 -6.71 6.66
CA GLN A 202 -3.59 -5.71 6.72
C GLN A 202 -2.70 -5.75 5.48
N ARG A 203 -2.35 -6.94 4.97
CA ARG A 203 -1.57 -7.08 3.73
C ARG A 203 -2.34 -6.56 2.52
N THR A 204 -3.63 -6.85 2.42
CA THR A 204 -4.49 -6.37 1.34
C THR A 204 -4.66 -4.85 1.40
N ARG A 205 -4.86 -4.27 2.58
CA ARG A 205 -4.90 -2.80 2.75
C ARG A 205 -3.59 -2.16 2.28
N ALA A 206 -2.45 -2.66 2.71
CA ALA A 206 -1.16 -2.12 2.28
C ALA A 206 -0.94 -2.21 0.75
N ALA A 207 -1.43 -3.29 0.12
CA ALA A 207 -1.37 -3.44 -1.34
C ALA A 207 -2.33 -2.46 -2.06
N MET A 208 -3.52 -2.21 -1.50
CA MET A 208 -4.48 -1.22 -2.01
C MET A 208 -3.94 0.21 -1.85
N ASP A 209 -3.36 0.56 -0.70
CA ASP A 209 -2.76 1.88 -0.47
C ASP A 209 -1.62 2.16 -1.47
N ALA A 210 -0.80 1.14 -1.75
CA ALA A 210 0.25 1.23 -2.76
C ALA A 210 -0.30 1.40 -4.19
N LEU A 211 -1.42 0.72 -4.50
CA LEU A 211 -2.11 0.87 -5.78
C LEU A 211 -2.70 2.29 -5.92
N GLU A 212 -3.38 2.80 -4.91
CA GLU A 212 -3.94 4.15 -4.88
C GLU A 212 -2.82 5.21 -5.07
N GLU A 213 -1.71 5.09 -4.34
CA GLU A 213 -0.57 6.00 -4.46
C GLU A 213 0.00 6.02 -5.89
N SER A 214 0.09 4.85 -6.53
CA SER A 214 0.61 4.73 -7.90
C SER A 214 -0.33 5.33 -8.96
N THR A 215 -1.63 5.41 -8.68
CA THR A 215 -2.66 5.83 -9.63
C THR A 215 -3.05 7.31 -9.49
N ARG A 216 -2.84 7.92 -8.32
CA ARG A 216 -3.28 9.29 -7.98
C ARG A 216 -2.86 10.37 -8.99
N LEU A 217 -1.63 10.29 -9.52
CA LEU A 217 -1.09 11.24 -10.50
C LEU A 217 -0.96 10.66 -11.92
N ASN A 218 -1.42 9.42 -12.12
CA ASN A 218 -1.35 8.77 -13.42
C ASN A 218 -2.60 9.10 -14.24
N LEU A 219 -2.44 9.96 -15.26
CA LEU A 219 -3.54 10.40 -16.13
C LEU A 219 -4.25 9.21 -16.83
N ARG A 220 -3.54 8.12 -17.11
CA ARG A 220 -4.11 6.91 -17.73
C ARG A 220 -4.80 5.98 -16.72
N ALA A 221 -4.45 6.08 -15.44
CA ALA A 221 -5.09 5.30 -14.37
C ALA A 221 -6.40 5.92 -13.88
N ARG A 222 -6.83 7.05 -14.45
CA ARG A 222 -8.09 7.72 -14.10
C ARG A 222 -9.31 6.82 -14.32
N ALA A 223 -9.24 5.96 -15.35
CA ALA A 223 -10.26 4.94 -15.63
C ALA A 223 -10.29 3.80 -14.58
N LEU A 224 -9.25 3.65 -13.75
CA LEU A 224 -9.18 2.61 -12.72
C LEU A 224 -9.80 3.05 -11.38
N ARG A 225 -10.22 4.32 -11.25
CA ARG A 225 -10.76 4.86 -9.98
C ARG A 225 -12.01 4.13 -9.52
N GLU A 226 -12.90 3.81 -10.45
CA GLU A 226 -14.12 3.05 -10.15
C GLU A 226 -13.79 1.64 -9.66
N ARG A 227 -12.78 1.00 -10.25
CA ARG A 227 -12.28 -0.31 -9.78
C ARG A 227 -11.66 -0.22 -8.38
N ILE A 228 -10.79 0.77 -8.11
CA ILE A 228 -10.20 0.98 -6.78
C ILE A 228 -11.30 1.22 -5.74
N ALA A 229 -12.29 2.05 -6.06
CA ALA A 229 -13.41 2.31 -5.16
C ALA A 229 -14.28 1.06 -4.90
N ARG A 230 -14.44 0.16 -5.90
CA ARG A 230 -15.09 -1.15 -5.71
C ARG A 230 -14.25 -2.07 -4.82
N ASP A 231 -12.94 -2.18 -5.08
CA ASP A 231 -12.03 -3.00 -4.28
C ASP A 231 -11.94 -2.51 -2.81
N GLU A 232 -12.02 -1.19 -2.57
CA GLU A 232 -12.11 -0.62 -1.21
C GLU A 232 -13.40 -1.04 -0.49
N ARG A 233 -14.55 -1.02 -1.17
CA ARG A 233 -15.82 -1.50 -0.60
C ARG A 233 -15.73 -2.99 -0.27
N LEU A 234 -15.20 -3.80 -1.19
CA LEU A 234 -14.98 -5.22 -0.95
C LEU A 234 -14.07 -5.46 0.27
N LEU A 235 -12.99 -4.69 0.44
CA LEU A 235 -12.12 -4.80 1.61
C LEU A 235 -12.85 -4.48 2.92
N LEU A 236 -13.75 -3.50 2.91
CA LEU A 236 -14.59 -3.18 4.06
C LEU A 236 -15.54 -4.33 4.39
N THR A 237 -16.19 -4.91 3.38
CA THR A 237 -17.04 -6.10 3.51
C THR A 237 -16.25 -7.26 4.12
N LEU A 238 -15.08 -7.59 3.56
CA LEU A 238 -14.20 -8.65 4.08
C LEU A 238 -13.76 -8.38 5.53
N THR A 239 -13.48 -7.12 5.88
CA THR A 239 -13.10 -6.73 7.25
C THR A 239 -14.25 -6.99 8.24
N VAL A 240 -15.49 -6.68 7.86
CA VAL A 240 -16.68 -7.00 8.66
C VAL A 240 -16.77 -8.51 8.83
N LEU A 241 -16.69 -9.28 7.74
CA LEU A 241 -16.79 -10.73 7.75
C LEU A 241 -15.70 -11.41 8.59
N VAL A 242 -14.46 -10.89 8.58
CA VAL A 242 -13.37 -11.35 9.46
C VAL A 242 -13.75 -11.16 10.93
N ASN A 243 -14.31 -10.01 11.30
CA ASN A 243 -14.71 -9.76 12.68
C ASN A 243 -15.84 -10.71 13.13
N ARG A 244 -16.80 -11.01 12.23
CA ARG A 244 -17.89 -11.95 12.52
C ARG A 244 -17.42 -13.38 12.66
N VAL A 245 -16.57 -13.88 11.75
CA VAL A 245 -16.06 -15.25 11.86
C VAL A 245 -15.16 -15.41 13.10
N ILE A 246 -14.41 -14.37 13.51
CA ILE A 246 -13.69 -14.37 14.80
C ILE A 246 -14.67 -14.44 15.99
N GLY A 247 -15.80 -13.75 15.90
CA GLY A 247 -16.89 -13.82 16.87
C GLY A 247 -17.43 -15.24 17.00
N MET A 248 -17.86 -15.83 15.88
CA MET A 248 -18.38 -17.19 15.81
C MET A 248 -17.36 -18.23 16.31
N SER A 249 -16.09 -18.16 15.86
CA SER A 249 -15.04 -19.06 16.33
C SER A 249 -14.79 -18.92 17.84
N ARG A 250 -14.90 -17.71 18.41
CA ARG A 250 -14.81 -17.52 19.86
C ARG A 250 -16.00 -18.15 20.57
N THR A 251 -17.22 -17.96 20.06
CA THR A 251 -18.42 -18.57 20.66
C THR A 251 -18.33 -20.10 20.63
N VAL A 252 -17.80 -20.68 19.54
CA VAL A 252 -17.52 -22.11 19.46
C VAL A 252 -16.47 -22.51 20.50
N ALA A 253 -15.34 -21.80 20.58
CA ALA A 253 -14.28 -22.11 21.55
C ALA A 253 -14.74 -22.06 23.01
N ASP A 254 -15.56 -21.07 23.36
CA ASP A 254 -15.94 -20.82 24.75
C ASP A 254 -17.16 -21.65 25.20
N ARG A 255 -18.04 -22.07 24.28
CA ARG A 255 -19.40 -22.53 24.61
C ARG A 255 -19.91 -23.72 23.82
N PHE A 256 -19.16 -24.26 22.86
CA PHE A 256 -19.61 -25.40 22.06
C PHE A 256 -19.67 -26.68 22.91
N ASP A 257 -20.76 -27.41 22.75
CA ASP A 257 -20.98 -28.74 23.33
C ASP A 257 -21.54 -29.64 22.22
N ALA A 258 -21.03 -30.86 22.09
CA ALA A 258 -21.43 -31.78 21.02
C ALA A 258 -22.95 -32.08 21.01
N SER A 259 -23.63 -31.93 22.15
CA SER A 259 -25.09 -32.09 22.26
C SER A 259 -25.90 -31.08 21.44
N VAL A 260 -25.30 -29.95 21.02
CA VAL A 260 -25.97 -28.95 20.18
C VAL A 260 -25.89 -29.26 18.68
N ALA A 261 -25.15 -30.29 18.26
CA ALA A 261 -24.98 -30.64 16.85
C ALA A 261 -26.31 -30.99 16.16
N ASP A 262 -27.25 -31.59 16.91
CA ASP A 262 -28.58 -31.97 16.42
C ASP A 262 -29.62 -30.83 16.52
N ASP A 263 -29.24 -29.67 17.06
CA ASP A 263 -30.16 -28.52 17.17
C ASP A 263 -30.50 -27.95 15.77
N PRO A 264 -31.79 -27.84 15.39
CA PRO A 264 -32.19 -27.34 14.08
C PRO A 264 -31.80 -25.89 13.78
N ILE A 265 -31.56 -25.06 14.80
CA ILE A 265 -31.07 -23.69 14.64
C ILE A 265 -29.56 -23.70 14.39
N VAL A 266 -28.79 -24.52 15.13
CA VAL A 266 -27.34 -24.70 14.91
C VAL A 266 -27.07 -25.22 13.49
N HIS A 267 -27.86 -26.19 13.02
CA HIS A 267 -27.75 -26.69 11.64
C HIS A 267 -28.02 -25.59 10.60
N ARG A 268 -28.99 -24.71 10.86
CA ARG A 268 -29.29 -23.56 10.00
C ARG A 268 -28.17 -22.53 10.01
N VAL A 269 -27.58 -22.22 11.16
CA VAL A 269 -26.40 -21.36 11.28
C VAL A 269 -25.23 -21.92 10.47
N GLY A 270 -24.95 -23.23 10.59
CA GLY A 270 -23.90 -23.88 9.79
C GLY A 270 -24.18 -23.81 8.29
N THR A 271 -25.45 -23.96 7.89
CA THR A 271 -25.86 -23.81 6.49
C THR A 271 -25.66 -22.40 5.98
N GLU A 272 -26.03 -21.37 6.75
CA GLU A 272 -25.81 -19.97 6.38
C GLU A 272 -24.32 -19.59 6.35
N ALA A 273 -23.50 -20.15 7.25
CA ALA A 273 -22.05 -19.96 7.19
C ALA A 273 -21.45 -20.47 5.86
N ARG A 274 -21.89 -21.64 5.36
CA ARG A 274 -21.48 -22.13 4.03
C ARG A 274 -21.97 -21.23 2.89
N ARG A 275 -23.16 -20.65 3.00
CA ARG A 275 -23.69 -19.69 2.02
C ARG A 275 -22.91 -18.39 2.00
N ILE A 276 -22.51 -17.88 3.16
CA ILE A 276 -21.62 -16.72 3.29
C ILE A 276 -20.27 -17.04 2.62
N ALA A 277 -19.68 -18.21 2.91
CA ALA A 277 -18.42 -18.64 2.28
C ALA A 277 -18.53 -18.68 0.75
N HIS A 278 -19.60 -19.26 0.24
CA HIS A 278 -19.89 -19.29 -1.19
C HIS A 278 -20.10 -17.89 -1.78
N GLY A 279 -20.87 -17.03 -1.12
CA GLY A 279 -21.12 -15.65 -1.53
C GLY A 279 -19.85 -14.80 -1.63
N VAL A 280 -18.92 -14.96 -0.68
CA VAL A 280 -17.61 -14.28 -0.71
C VAL A 280 -16.79 -14.70 -1.94
N ARG A 281 -16.74 -16.00 -2.24
CA ARG A 281 -16.03 -16.52 -3.43
C ARG A 281 -16.65 -16.00 -4.72
N MET A 282 -17.97 -16.02 -4.81
CA MET A 282 -18.71 -15.49 -5.97
C MET A 282 -18.49 -13.99 -6.18
N LEU A 283 -18.49 -13.20 -5.10
CA LEU A 283 -18.30 -11.75 -5.16
C LEU A 283 -16.91 -11.39 -5.72
N VAL A 284 -15.85 -12.02 -5.20
CA VAL A 284 -14.49 -11.73 -5.65
C VAL A 284 -14.21 -12.22 -7.08
N ASP A 285 -14.78 -13.37 -7.47
CA ASP A 285 -14.62 -13.90 -8.83
C ASP A 285 -15.47 -13.12 -9.86
N ARG A 286 -16.66 -12.62 -9.48
CA ARG A 286 -17.46 -11.73 -10.34
C ARG A 286 -16.71 -10.43 -10.65
N HIS A 287 -16.15 -9.78 -9.62
CA HIS A 287 -15.31 -8.59 -9.84
C HIS A 287 -14.11 -8.88 -10.73
N ALA A 288 -13.56 -10.11 -10.69
CA ALA A 288 -12.51 -10.52 -11.61
C ALA A 288 -13.00 -10.62 -13.06
N LEU A 289 -14.19 -11.19 -13.29
CA LEU A 289 -14.81 -11.35 -14.61
C LEU A 289 -15.21 -10.02 -15.25
N GLU A 290 -15.81 -9.10 -14.49
CA GLU A 290 -16.23 -7.76 -14.95
C GLU A 290 -15.05 -6.93 -15.46
N ASP A 291 -13.87 -7.16 -14.89
CA ASP A 291 -12.64 -6.52 -15.33
C ASP A 291 -12.01 -7.21 -16.57
N GLY A 292 -12.78 -8.07 -17.26
CA GLY A 292 -12.39 -8.73 -18.51
C GLY A 292 -11.42 -9.90 -18.34
N ARG A 293 -11.34 -10.50 -17.14
CA ARG A 293 -10.38 -11.57 -16.83
C ARG A 293 -11.06 -12.93 -16.94
N THR A 294 -10.45 -13.85 -17.69
CA THR A 294 -10.88 -15.26 -17.72
C THR A 294 -10.39 -15.98 -16.48
N THR A 295 -11.23 -16.12 -15.47
CA THR A 295 -11.00 -17.09 -14.39
C THR A 295 -11.49 -18.46 -14.83
N THR A 296 -10.56 -19.34 -15.21
CA THR A 296 -10.82 -20.79 -15.36
C THR A 296 -10.98 -21.39 -13.96
N MET A 297 -12.14 -21.23 -13.34
CA MET A 297 -12.56 -22.05 -12.20
C MET A 297 -13.96 -22.63 -12.48
N PRO A 298 -14.29 -23.81 -11.92
CA PRO A 298 -15.58 -24.45 -12.15
C PRO A 298 -16.72 -23.51 -11.73
N ALA A 299 -17.88 -23.67 -12.36
CA ALA A 299 -19.11 -23.12 -11.82
C ALA A 299 -19.18 -23.48 -10.32
N LEU A 300 -19.22 -22.46 -9.46
CA LEU A 300 -19.45 -22.69 -8.05
C LEU A 300 -20.94 -23.05 -7.94
N ASP A 301 -21.26 -24.35 -8.00
CA ASP A 301 -22.58 -24.85 -7.64
C ASP A 301 -22.65 -24.86 -6.11
N GLY A 302 -23.41 -23.93 -5.52
CA GLY A 302 -23.52 -23.77 -4.08
C GLY A 302 -24.83 -23.09 -3.67
N PRO A 303 -25.24 -23.23 -2.40
CA PRO A 303 -26.47 -22.63 -1.93
C PRO A 303 -26.37 -21.10 -1.94
N ALA A 304 -27.33 -20.43 -2.57
CA ALA A 304 -27.46 -18.97 -2.53
C ALA A 304 -27.90 -18.50 -1.13
N LEU A 305 -27.62 -17.24 -0.76
CA LEU A 305 -28.19 -16.64 0.46
C LEU A 305 -29.73 -16.68 0.39
N THR A 306 -30.39 -17.11 1.47
CA THR A 306 -31.86 -17.17 1.54
C THR A 306 -32.44 -16.33 2.69
N THR A 307 -33.77 -16.41 2.84
CA THR A 307 -34.56 -15.71 3.85
C THR A 307 -33.96 -15.79 5.27
N PRO A 308 -34.09 -14.71 6.08
CA PRO A 308 -33.57 -14.65 7.44
C PRO A 308 -34.02 -15.83 8.31
N ILE A 309 -33.11 -16.31 9.17
CA ILE A 309 -33.44 -17.34 10.16
C ILE A 309 -34.41 -16.75 11.18
N ALA A 310 -35.65 -17.25 11.21
CA ALA A 310 -36.60 -16.96 12.28
C ALA A 310 -36.42 -17.96 13.43
N VAL A 311 -36.29 -17.45 14.66
CA VAL A 311 -36.25 -18.26 15.88
C VAL A 311 -37.56 -18.10 16.64
N PRO A 312 -38.52 -19.03 16.49
CA PRO A 312 -39.79 -18.95 17.20
C PRO A 312 -39.65 -19.25 18.70
N GLN A 313 -38.67 -20.06 19.13
CA GLN A 313 -38.36 -20.31 20.54
C GLN A 313 -36.84 -20.51 20.76
N PRO A 314 -36.23 -19.88 21.78
CA PRO A 314 -34.82 -20.06 22.11
C PRO A 314 -34.56 -21.43 22.76
N HIS A 315 -33.40 -22.02 22.48
CA HIS A 315 -33.00 -23.31 23.08
C HIS A 315 -32.86 -23.20 24.61
N PRO A 316 -33.39 -24.15 25.41
CA PRO A 316 -33.47 -24.03 26.87
C PRO A 316 -32.10 -23.86 27.55
N THR A 317 -31.06 -24.58 27.09
CA THR A 317 -29.74 -24.60 27.74
C THR A 317 -28.69 -23.72 27.04
N HIS A 318 -28.60 -23.76 25.71
CA HIS A 318 -27.54 -23.10 24.92
C HIS A 318 -27.96 -21.79 24.24
N TRP A 319 -28.97 -21.07 24.76
CA TRP A 319 -29.50 -19.84 24.12
C TRP A 319 -28.45 -18.76 23.87
N VAL A 320 -27.40 -18.65 24.70
CA VAL A 320 -26.32 -17.65 24.52
C VAL A 320 -25.43 -17.99 23.32
N LEU A 321 -25.08 -19.27 23.13
CA LEU A 321 -24.31 -19.74 21.98
C LEU A 321 -25.09 -19.47 20.69
N ILE A 322 -26.35 -19.91 20.65
CA ILE A 322 -27.20 -19.80 19.47
C ILE A 322 -27.51 -18.33 19.15
N GLY A 323 -27.81 -17.51 20.15
CA GLY A 323 -28.07 -16.08 19.96
C GLY A 323 -26.87 -15.32 19.40
N ALA A 324 -25.66 -15.59 19.92
CA ALA A 324 -24.44 -14.96 19.41
C ALA A 324 -24.15 -15.36 17.95
N LEU A 325 -24.28 -16.66 17.63
CA LEU A 325 -24.09 -17.16 16.28
C LEU A 325 -25.08 -16.57 15.26
N LEU A 326 -26.35 -16.45 15.65
CA LEU A 326 -27.38 -15.84 14.80
C LEU A 326 -27.10 -14.38 14.50
N GLU A 327 -26.65 -13.63 15.51
CA GLU A 327 -26.32 -12.22 15.32
C GLU A 327 -25.11 -12.04 14.40
N ASP A 328 -24.07 -12.87 14.57
CA ASP A 328 -22.90 -12.82 13.69
C ASP A 328 -23.24 -13.22 12.25
N VAL A 329 -24.09 -14.23 12.03
CA VAL A 329 -24.60 -14.60 10.69
C VAL A 329 -25.46 -13.50 10.08
N ARG A 330 -26.37 -12.89 10.86
CA ARG A 330 -27.23 -11.80 10.39
C ARG A 330 -26.40 -10.62 9.88
N GLN A 331 -25.44 -10.17 10.68
CA GLN A 331 -24.58 -9.04 10.33
C GLN A 331 -23.64 -9.37 9.15
N ALA A 332 -23.13 -10.60 9.07
CA ALA A 332 -22.34 -11.06 7.93
C ALA A 332 -23.15 -11.00 6.62
N ARG A 333 -24.39 -11.48 6.64
CA ARG A 333 -25.28 -11.43 5.48
C ARG A 333 -25.62 -10.00 5.06
N GLU A 334 -25.99 -9.14 6.01
CA GLU A 334 -26.29 -7.73 5.73
C GLU A 334 -25.11 -7.02 5.06
N SER A 335 -23.87 -7.34 5.46
CA SER A 335 -22.68 -6.78 4.83
C SER A 335 -22.49 -7.24 3.38
N LEU A 336 -22.80 -8.51 3.06
CA LEU A 336 -22.73 -9.03 1.69
C LEU A 336 -23.85 -8.50 0.80
N GLU A 337 -25.07 -8.36 1.33
CA GLU A 337 -26.21 -7.79 0.61
C GLU A 337 -25.99 -6.31 0.29
N ALA A 338 -25.39 -5.54 1.20
CA ALA A 338 -25.07 -4.13 0.97
C ALA A 338 -24.07 -3.91 -0.18
N ASP A 339 -23.09 -4.81 -0.33
CA ASP A 339 -22.11 -4.75 -1.42
C ASP A 339 -22.72 -5.20 -2.74
N GLY A 340 -23.59 -6.23 -2.71
CA GLY A 340 -24.29 -6.72 -3.90
C GLY A 340 -25.45 -5.85 -4.40
N ALA A 341 -25.99 -4.94 -3.58
CA ALA A 341 -27.08 -4.03 -3.94
C ALA A 341 -26.62 -2.60 -4.28
N GLY A 342 -25.32 -2.32 -4.20
CA GLY A 342 -24.71 -1.01 -4.50
C GLY A 342 -24.41 -0.76 -5.98
N GLU A 343 -24.97 -1.58 -6.88
CA GLU A 343 -24.94 -1.48 -8.34
C GLU A 343 -26.33 -1.11 -8.88
#